data_AF-A0A6B2DGS1-F1
#
_entry.id   AF-A0A6B2DGS1-F1
#
_cell.length_a   1.000
_cell.length_b   1.000
_cell.length_c   1.000
_cell.angle_alpha   90.00
_cell.angle_beta   90.00
_cell.angle_gamma   90.00
#
_symmetry.space_group_name_H-M   'P 1'
#
loop_
_entity.id
_entity.type
_entity.pdbx_description
1 polymer ?
#
loop_
_entity_poly.entity_id
_entity_poly.type
_entity_poly.pdbx_seq_one_letter_code
_entity_poly.pdbx_strand_id
1 'polypeptide(L)'
;LTADPARRAERAVAAADVGLRAGDLAAARASVDVAERDARDEFLRARAHLVRSQIAFSAGLGSEAPPMLLAAAQRLEPFDPDLARETYLQAWGAAALIAADGESLLAISRAIRDLPPPEGEPRPIDLVLAGYGLLVTDGRSAAVPVLERATAALVDLPAQDVLKWGWVGNGANAAVWDDQAMRRTYVRAAEVARTAGALTVLPIYLASLGIATTWTGDFAGAAAIVAEAEAVATATGVPIAPHTKLLLTAMQGKETEAAELIAATVEWASQDGQLMGVTSANWAAAVLYNGLARYEQAIPAAQVSAGIAELWVSVWVLPELIEAAVRVGEDEIAHGALDRLTAAAEPCDTDWAQGILQRSRALLSDESAADRCYREAIERLGRTKLRPELARAHLLYGEWLRRQTRRLEAREHLRAALDMFASIGMDAFAERARRELLATGEKVPSHTAEPATGDELTPQERQIALLVREGFSNSEVGAQLFLSPRTVEWHLRKIFTKLSITSRRQLRDALSGGE
;
A
#
# COMPACT_ATOMS: atom_id res chain seq x y z
N LEU A 1 32.22 -30.62 8.74
CA LEU A 1 31.36 -30.84 9.92
C LEU A 1 31.90 -32.03 10.73
N THR A 2 31.65 -32.06 12.04
CA THR A 2 32.19 -33.00 13.05
C THR A 2 31.84 -34.48 12.79
N ALA A 3 32.61 -35.41 13.38
CA ALA A 3 32.33 -36.85 13.34
C ALA A 3 31.12 -37.27 14.18
N ASP A 4 30.84 -36.55 15.28
CA ASP A 4 29.66 -36.76 16.12
C ASP A 4 28.38 -36.36 15.38
N PRO A 5 27.44 -37.30 15.12
CA PRO A 5 26.18 -37.03 14.41
C PRO A 5 25.29 -35.98 15.08
N ALA A 6 25.20 -35.94 16.41
CA ALA A 6 24.32 -35.01 17.11
C ALA A 6 24.80 -33.56 16.96
N ARG A 7 26.09 -33.32 17.27
CA ARG A 7 26.73 -32.01 17.04
C ARG A 7 26.79 -31.62 15.57
N ARG A 8 26.81 -32.59 14.66
CA ARG A 8 26.74 -32.33 13.22
C ARG A 8 25.36 -31.82 12.83
N ALA A 9 24.28 -32.41 13.36
CA ALA A 9 22.92 -31.94 13.12
C ALA A 9 22.69 -30.52 13.67
N GLU A 10 23.10 -30.24 14.91
CA GLU A 10 23.01 -28.89 15.51
C GLU A 10 23.70 -27.82 14.65
N ARG A 11 24.94 -28.09 14.24
CA ARG A 11 25.71 -27.16 13.40
C ARG A 11 25.12 -27.03 12.01
N ALA A 12 24.52 -28.09 11.47
CA ALA A 12 23.87 -28.07 10.17
C ALA A 12 22.59 -27.23 10.20
N VAL A 13 21.77 -27.30 11.27
CA VAL A 13 20.63 -26.39 11.47
C VAL A 13 21.09 -24.94 11.55
N ALA A 14 22.12 -24.66 12.36
CA ALA A 14 22.65 -23.29 12.48
C ALA A 14 23.23 -22.76 11.16
N ALA A 15 23.93 -23.60 10.40
CA ALA A 15 24.43 -23.25 9.07
C ALA A 15 23.30 -22.99 8.08
N ALA A 16 22.23 -23.79 8.14
CA ALA A 16 21.05 -23.61 7.30
C ALA A 16 20.34 -22.28 7.59
N ASP A 17 20.15 -21.93 8.88
CA ASP A 17 19.56 -20.66 9.32
C ASP A 17 20.39 -19.45 8.86
N VAL A 18 21.73 -19.51 8.97
CA VAL A 18 22.62 -18.46 8.48
C VAL A 18 22.57 -18.35 6.95
N GLY A 19 22.59 -19.48 6.24
CA GLY A 19 22.50 -19.51 4.78
C GLY A 19 21.18 -18.89 4.28
N LEU A 20 20.07 -19.22 4.94
CA LEU A 20 18.75 -18.63 4.66
C LEU A 20 18.76 -17.11 4.86
N ARG A 21 19.27 -16.61 6.00
CA ARG A 21 19.36 -15.17 6.27
C ARG A 21 20.26 -14.43 5.27
N ALA A 22 21.30 -15.10 4.78
CA ALA A 22 22.21 -14.57 3.77
C ALA A 22 21.65 -14.65 2.33
N GLY A 23 20.51 -15.31 2.12
CA GLY A 23 19.92 -15.52 0.78
C GLY A 23 20.53 -16.67 -0.02
N ASP A 24 21.47 -17.44 0.55
CA ASP A 24 22.05 -18.63 -0.09
C ASP A 24 21.18 -19.87 0.14
N LEU A 25 20.06 -19.95 -0.59
CA LEU A 25 19.08 -21.02 -0.46
C LEU A 25 19.67 -22.40 -0.80
N ALA A 26 20.66 -22.47 -1.68
CA ALA A 26 21.30 -23.72 -2.07
C ALA A 26 22.15 -24.28 -0.92
N ALA A 27 22.99 -23.44 -0.30
CA ALA A 27 23.77 -23.84 0.88
C ALA A 27 22.86 -24.15 2.08
N ALA A 28 21.77 -23.39 2.25
CA ALA A 28 20.80 -23.63 3.29
C ALA A 28 20.12 -25.00 3.14
N ARG A 29 19.69 -25.36 1.91
CA ARG A 29 19.08 -26.66 1.60
C ARG A 29 20.06 -27.82 1.83
N ALA A 30 21.30 -27.71 1.36
CA ALA A 30 22.31 -28.73 1.61
C ALA A 30 22.57 -28.94 3.12
N SER A 31 22.54 -27.85 3.90
CA SER A 31 22.73 -27.90 5.35
C SER A 31 21.52 -28.51 6.07
N VAL A 32 20.28 -28.20 5.65
CA VAL A 32 19.09 -28.78 6.28
C VAL A 32 18.95 -30.28 6.00
N ASP A 33 19.35 -30.74 4.81
CA ASP A 33 19.37 -32.18 4.47
C ASP A 33 20.32 -32.97 5.38
N VAL A 34 21.47 -32.38 5.73
CA VAL A 34 22.40 -32.96 6.71
C VAL A 34 21.77 -32.99 8.11
N ALA A 35 21.11 -31.90 8.51
CA ALA A 35 20.46 -31.81 9.81
C ALA A 35 19.40 -32.90 10.00
N GLU A 36 18.51 -33.08 9.03
CA GLU A 36 17.43 -34.06 9.13
C GLU A 36 17.92 -35.50 9.15
N ARG A 37 18.96 -35.83 8.37
CA ARG A 37 19.55 -37.18 8.35
C ARG A 37 20.15 -37.54 9.71
N ASP A 38 20.80 -36.56 10.34
CA ASP A 38 21.64 -36.80 11.51
C ASP A 38 20.94 -36.46 12.85
N ALA A 39 19.81 -35.75 12.83
CA ALA A 39 19.03 -35.39 14.02
C ALA A 39 18.48 -36.63 14.76
N ARG A 40 18.71 -36.68 16.07
CA ARG A 40 18.34 -37.82 16.93
C ARG A 40 17.25 -37.49 17.93
N ASP A 41 17.15 -36.26 18.38
CA ASP A 41 16.06 -35.75 19.23
C ASP A 41 14.99 -35.03 18.41
N GLU A 42 13.80 -34.93 18.99
CA GLU A 42 12.63 -34.36 18.31
C GLU A 42 12.72 -32.84 18.17
N PHE A 43 13.40 -32.15 19.09
CA PHE A 43 13.57 -30.69 19.02
C PHE A 43 14.43 -30.30 17.81
N LEU A 44 15.57 -30.98 17.59
CA LEU A 44 16.40 -30.75 16.39
C LEU A 44 15.67 -31.10 15.09
N ARG A 45 14.82 -32.14 15.09
CA ARG A 45 13.98 -32.44 13.92
C ARG A 45 12.94 -31.36 13.66
N ALA A 46 12.31 -30.82 14.71
CA ALA A 46 11.37 -29.71 14.61
C ALA A 46 12.06 -28.44 14.07
N ARG A 47 13.26 -28.13 14.56
CA ARG A 47 14.06 -27.00 14.06
C ARG A 47 14.54 -27.19 12.62
N ALA A 48 14.99 -28.40 12.24
CA ALA A 48 15.34 -28.69 10.85
C ALA A 48 14.13 -28.55 9.93
N HIS A 49 12.96 -29.04 10.38
CA HIS A 49 11.71 -28.88 9.65
C HIS A 49 11.33 -27.40 9.48
N LEU A 50 11.42 -26.58 10.53
CA LEU A 50 11.20 -25.13 10.45
C LEU A 50 12.08 -24.47 9.38
N VAL A 51 13.40 -24.72 9.41
CA VAL A 51 14.31 -24.11 8.44
C VAL A 51 13.99 -24.57 7.03
N ARG A 52 13.60 -25.84 6.84
CA ARG A 52 13.13 -26.33 5.53
C ARG A 52 11.85 -25.62 5.08
N SER A 53 10.88 -25.42 5.96
CA SER A 53 9.65 -24.68 5.68
C SER A 53 9.95 -23.23 5.28
N GLN A 54 10.91 -22.59 5.94
CA GLN A 54 11.36 -21.24 5.59
C GLN A 54 12.12 -21.18 4.26
N ILE A 55 12.93 -22.21 3.93
CA ILE A 55 13.55 -22.33 2.61
C ILE A 55 12.48 -22.50 1.52
N ALA A 56 11.46 -23.32 1.76
CA ALA A 56 10.34 -23.49 0.83
C ALA A 56 9.59 -22.17 0.60
N PHE A 57 9.35 -21.41 1.68
CA PHE A 57 8.81 -20.06 1.59
C PHE A 57 9.68 -19.13 0.72
N SER A 58 11.00 -19.08 0.97
CA SER A 58 11.92 -18.19 0.23
C SER A 58 12.20 -18.62 -1.22
N ALA A 59 12.07 -19.91 -1.57
CA ALA A 59 12.40 -20.43 -2.90
C ALA A 59 11.30 -20.21 -3.97
N GLY A 60 10.20 -19.53 -3.60
CA GLY A 60 9.06 -19.32 -4.48
C GLY A 60 7.78 -19.88 -3.87
N LEU A 61 7.36 -19.27 -2.75
CA LEU A 61 5.99 -18.93 -2.33
C LEU A 61 4.80 -19.78 -2.84
N GLY A 62 4.96 -21.09 -2.94
CA GLY A 62 3.87 -22.01 -3.23
C GLY A 62 2.91 -22.18 -2.04
N SER A 63 1.72 -22.72 -2.32
CA SER A 63 0.72 -23.13 -1.32
C SER A 63 1.22 -24.18 -0.31
N GLU A 64 2.41 -24.74 -0.51
CA GLU A 64 3.03 -25.73 0.37
C GLU A 64 3.66 -25.11 1.64
N ALA A 65 4.09 -23.84 1.59
CA ALA A 65 4.79 -23.23 2.72
C ALA A 65 3.91 -23.05 3.98
N PRO A 66 2.65 -22.55 3.88
CA PRO A 66 1.79 -22.39 5.05
C PRO A 66 1.55 -23.68 5.87
N PRO A 67 1.15 -24.83 5.28
CA PRO A 67 0.94 -26.05 6.05
C PRO A 67 2.24 -26.62 6.63
N MET A 68 3.38 -26.45 5.94
CA MET A 68 4.69 -26.85 6.46
C MET A 68 5.13 -25.99 7.66
N LEU A 69 4.84 -24.69 7.66
CA LEU A 69 5.12 -23.81 8.81
C LEU A 69 4.18 -24.11 9.98
N LEU A 70 2.90 -24.39 9.72
CA LEU A 70 1.94 -24.83 10.74
C LEU A 70 2.43 -26.10 11.47
N ALA A 71 2.82 -27.12 10.70
CA ALA A 71 3.33 -28.38 11.25
C ALA A 71 4.63 -28.17 12.05
N ALA A 72 5.51 -27.26 11.62
CA ALA A 72 6.70 -26.89 12.37
C ALA A 72 6.35 -26.23 13.71
N ALA A 73 5.40 -25.28 13.71
CA ALA A 73 4.96 -24.59 14.93
C ALA A 73 4.40 -25.58 15.97
N GLN A 74 3.52 -26.48 15.55
CA GLN A 74 2.92 -27.51 16.41
C GLN A 74 3.97 -28.44 17.05
N ARG A 75 5.00 -28.82 16.28
CA ARG A 75 6.08 -29.68 16.79
C ARG A 75 7.00 -28.97 17.77
N LEU A 76 7.05 -27.63 17.73
CA LEU A 76 7.88 -26.81 18.61
C LEU A 76 7.20 -26.51 19.96
N GLU A 77 5.86 -26.56 20.03
CA GLU A 77 5.09 -26.24 21.24
C GLU A 77 5.63 -26.87 22.55
N PRO A 78 5.96 -28.17 22.62
CA PRO A 78 6.40 -28.78 23.88
C PRO A 78 7.86 -28.48 24.25
N PHE A 79 8.65 -27.88 23.35
CA PHE A 79 10.09 -27.67 23.53
C PHE A 79 10.48 -26.19 23.61
N ASP A 80 9.87 -25.35 22.79
CA ASP A 80 10.15 -23.93 22.68
C ASP A 80 8.86 -23.17 22.30
N PRO A 81 8.03 -22.83 23.31
CA PRO A 81 6.75 -22.15 23.09
C PRO A 81 6.89 -20.77 22.43
N ASP A 82 8.06 -20.14 22.55
CA ASP A 82 8.33 -18.83 21.98
C ASP A 82 8.63 -18.95 20.48
N LEU A 83 9.52 -19.87 20.11
CA LEU A 83 9.77 -20.16 18.70
C LEU A 83 8.54 -20.73 18.00
N ALA A 84 7.70 -21.50 18.70
CA ALA A 84 6.42 -21.96 18.17
C ALA A 84 5.51 -20.79 17.80
N ARG A 85 5.36 -19.77 18.67
CA ARG A 85 4.58 -18.56 18.40
C ARG A 85 5.14 -17.73 17.25
N GLU A 86 6.46 -17.54 17.19
CA GLU A 86 7.13 -16.91 16.03
C GLU A 86 6.78 -17.66 14.74
N THR A 87 6.81 -18.99 14.77
CA THR A 87 6.51 -19.85 13.61
C THR A 87 5.03 -19.79 13.21
N TYR A 88 4.11 -19.78 14.18
CA TYR A 88 2.68 -19.58 13.93
C TYR A 88 2.41 -18.26 13.20
N LEU A 89 3.08 -17.17 13.62
CA LEU A 89 2.92 -15.88 12.98
C LEU A 89 3.47 -15.88 11.55
N GLN A 90 4.62 -16.54 11.33
CA GLN A 90 5.18 -16.72 9.98
C GLN A 90 4.25 -17.56 9.08
N ALA A 91 3.69 -18.65 9.61
CA ALA A 91 2.71 -19.48 8.91
C ALA A 91 1.49 -18.65 8.49
N TRP A 92 0.96 -17.86 9.43
CA TRP A 92 -0.19 -16.99 9.19
C TRP A 92 0.12 -15.95 8.10
N GLY A 93 1.29 -15.30 8.17
CA GLY A 93 1.73 -14.33 7.17
C GLY A 93 1.90 -14.95 5.78
N ALA A 94 2.46 -16.16 5.70
CA ALA A 94 2.58 -16.90 4.44
C ALA A 94 1.21 -17.26 3.85
N ALA A 95 0.25 -17.66 4.69
CA ALA A 95 -1.12 -17.96 4.23
C ALA A 95 -1.86 -16.69 3.77
N ALA A 96 -1.87 -15.64 4.59
CA ALA A 96 -2.70 -14.45 4.39
C ALA A 96 -2.12 -13.44 3.38
N LEU A 97 -0.80 -13.22 3.41
CA LEU A 97 -0.16 -12.08 2.73
C LEU A 97 0.57 -12.46 1.45
N ILE A 98 0.68 -13.76 1.18
CA ILE A 98 1.50 -14.29 0.09
C ILE A 98 0.69 -15.30 -0.73
N ALA A 99 0.27 -16.41 -0.11
CA ALA A 99 -0.44 -17.47 -0.82
C ALA A 99 -1.92 -17.13 -1.06
N ALA A 100 -2.52 -16.30 -0.20
CA ALA A 100 -3.97 -16.07 -0.09
C ALA A 100 -4.77 -17.39 -0.01
N ASP A 101 -4.25 -18.34 0.77
CA ASP A 101 -4.85 -19.65 0.99
C ASP A 101 -5.78 -19.61 2.21
N GLY A 102 -7.09 -19.52 1.94
CA GLY A 102 -8.13 -19.45 2.97
C GLY A 102 -8.23 -20.70 3.85
N GLU A 103 -7.90 -21.90 3.33
CA GLU A 103 -7.98 -23.14 4.11
C GLU A 103 -6.84 -23.19 5.14
N SER A 104 -5.60 -22.96 4.68
CA SER A 104 -4.45 -22.86 5.59
C SER A 104 -4.63 -21.73 6.59
N LEU A 105 -5.12 -20.56 6.14
CA LEU A 105 -5.34 -19.41 7.01
C LEU A 105 -6.31 -19.73 8.15
N LEU A 106 -7.42 -20.43 7.85
CA LEU A 106 -8.40 -20.85 8.85
C LEU A 106 -7.81 -21.91 9.81
N ALA A 107 -7.08 -22.89 9.28
CA ALA A 107 -6.44 -23.94 10.09
C ALA A 107 -5.40 -23.35 11.06
N ILE A 108 -4.53 -22.47 10.58
CA ILE A 108 -3.52 -21.76 11.38
C ILE A 108 -4.20 -20.89 12.43
N SER A 109 -5.24 -20.13 12.05
CA SER A 109 -5.95 -19.27 12.98
C SER A 109 -6.62 -20.05 14.10
N ARG A 110 -7.22 -21.22 13.81
CA ARG A 110 -7.76 -22.12 14.85
C ARG A 110 -6.67 -22.64 15.78
N ALA A 111 -5.54 -23.09 15.24
CA ALA A 111 -4.42 -23.54 16.07
C ALA A 111 -3.87 -22.43 16.98
N ILE A 112 -3.82 -21.18 16.49
CA ILE A 112 -3.46 -20.02 17.32
C ILE A 112 -4.48 -19.80 18.46
N ARG A 113 -5.77 -20.04 18.22
CA ARG A 113 -6.83 -19.92 19.25
C ARG A 113 -6.72 -20.99 20.34
N ASP A 114 -6.13 -22.14 20.01
CA ASP A 114 -5.94 -23.26 20.93
C ASP A 114 -4.63 -23.15 21.74
N LEU A 115 -3.75 -22.19 21.44
CA LEU A 115 -2.51 -21.98 22.17
C LEU A 115 -2.79 -21.63 23.65
N PRO A 116 -1.96 -22.13 24.58
CA PRO A 116 -2.04 -21.70 25.97
C PRO A 116 -1.77 -20.19 26.06
N PRO A 117 -2.48 -19.47 26.95
CA PRO A 117 -2.24 -18.06 27.17
C PRO A 117 -0.78 -17.85 27.60
N PRO A 118 -0.14 -16.73 27.20
CA PRO A 118 1.23 -16.44 27.63
C PRO A 118 1.30 -16.32 29.16
N GLU A 119 2.42 -16.77 29.75
CA GLU A 119 2.68 -16.56 31.16
C GLU A 119 3.04 -15.09 31.41
N GLY A 120 2.23 -14.37 32.19
CA GLY A 120 2.48 -12.97 32.53
C GLY A 120 1.83 -11.97 31.56
N GLU A 121 2.47 -10.82 31.38
CA GLU A 121 1.96 -9.76 30.50
C GLU A 121 2.12 -10.15 29.02
N PRO A 122 1.06 -10.06 28.19
CA PRO A 122 1.15 -10.41 26.78
C PRO A 122 2.20 -9.56 26.04
N ARG A 123 3.11 -10.22 25.33
CA ARG A 123 4.09 -9.54 24.46
C ARG A 123 3.41 -9.05 23.18
N PRO A 124 4.05 -8.15 22.42
CA PRO A 124 3.51 -7.69 21.14
C PRO A 124 3.11 -8.83 20.18
N ILE A 125 3.93 -9.90 20.10
CA ILE A 125 3.62 -11.06 19.26
C ILE A 125 2.37 -11.82 19.72
N ASP A 126 2.14 -11.91 21.03
CA ASP A 126 0.98 -12.60 21.61
C ASP A 126 -0.31 -11.83 21.26
N LEU A 127 -0.26 -10.49 21.28
CA LEU A 127 -1.38 -9.64 20.88
C LEU A 127 -1.68 -9.75 19.39
N VAL A 128 -0.65 -9.75 18.53
CA VAL A 128 -0.80 -9.92 17.07
C VAL A 128 -1.44 -11.28 16.76
N LEU A 129 -0.91 -12.37 17.32
CA LEU A 129 -1.45 -13.72 17.13
C LEU A 129 -2.92 -13.80 17.57
N ALA A 130 -3.23 -13.31 18.77
CA ALA A 130 -4.59 -13.33 19.29
C ALA A 130 -5.55 -12.54 18.39
N GLY A 131 -5.15 -11.35 17.94
CA GLY A 131 -5.94 -10.50 17.06
C GLY A 131 -6.16 -11.13 15.68
N TYR A 132 -5.13 -11.71 15.08
CA TYR A 132 -5.23 -12.40 13.79
C TYR A 132 -6.03 -13.70 13.85
N GLY A 133 -5.90 -14.46 14.94
CA GLY A 133 -6.76 -15.61 15.19
C GLY A 133 -8.23 -15.21 15.19
N LEU A 134 -8.59 -14.19 16.01
CA LEU A 134 -9.95 -13.65 16.09
C LEU A 134 -10.45 -13.11 14.75
N LEU A 135 -9.59 -12.41 13.99
CA LEU A 135 -9.97 -11.80 12.72
C LEU A 135 -10.54 -12.83 11.74
N VAL A 136 -9.96 -14.04 11.74
CA VAL A 136 -10.36 -15.13 10.85
C VAL A 136 -11.47 -16.00 11.45
N THR A 137 -11.47 -16.24 12.77
CA THR A 137 -12.43 -17.17 13.40
C THR A 137 -13.72 -16.52 13.87
N ASP A 138 -13.65 -15.28 14.36
CA ASP A 138 -14.75 -14.57 15.03
C ASP A 138 -15.14 -13.27 14.29
N GLY A 139 -14.32 -12.85 13.32
CA GLY A 139 -14.53 -11.66 12.50
C GLY A 139 -13.92 -10.39 13.11
N ARG A 140 -13.99 -9.31 12.33
CA ARG A 140 -13.26 -8.07 12.63
C ARG A 140 -13.70 -7.38 13.91
N SER A 141 -15.00 -7.38 14.23
CA SER A 141 -15.52 -6.76 15.45
C SER A 141 -14.92 -7.36 16.73
N ALA A 142 -14.65 -8.67 16.75
CA ALA A 142 -13.99 -9.32 17.88
C ALA A 142 -12.48 -9.05 17.91
N ALA A 143 -11.86 -8.91 16.74
CA ALA A 143 -10.41 -8.74 16.60
C ALA A 143 -9.92 -7.31 16.90
N VAL A 144 -10.68 -6.28 16.53
CA VAL A 144 -10.22 -4.88 16.56
C VAL A 144 -9.70 -4.44 17.93
N PRO A 145 -10.39 -4.67 19.07
CA PRO A 145 -9.87 -4.25 20.37
C PRO A 145 -8.52 -4.88 20.73
N VAL A 146 -8.24 -6.09 20.24
CA VAL A 146 -6.95 -6.77 20.45
C VAL A 146 -5.89 -6.25 19.49
N LEU A 147 -6.26 -6.01 18.23
CA LEU A 147 -5.36 -5.48 17.20
C LEU A 147 -4.98 -4.01 17.46
N GLU A 148 -5.85 -3.19 18.06
CA GLU A 148 -5.51 -1.83 18.50
C GLU A 148 -4.41 -1.84 19.57
N ARG A 149 -4.53 -2.76 20.55
CA ARG A 149 -3.47 -2.97 21.55
C ARG A 149 -2.18 -3.47 20.91
N ALA A 150 -2.28 -4.36 19.92
CA ALA A 150 -1.13 -4.83 19.15
C ALA A 150 -0.44 -3.67 18.40
N THR A 151 -1.21 -2.85 17.68
CA THR A 151 -0.74 -1.65 16.97
C THR A 151 0.01 -0.70 17.89
N ALA A 152 -0.51 -0.42 19.09
CA ALA A 152 0.19 0.40 20.07
C ALA A 152 1.53 -0.22 20.50
N ALA A 153 1.57 -1.55 20.70
CA ALA A 153 2.76 -2.28 21.12
C ALA A 153 3.83 -2.43 20.01
N LEU A 154 3.43 -2.36 18.73
CA LEU A 154 4.33 -2.49 17.58
C LEU A 154 5.18 -1.25 17.32
N VAL A 155 4.75 -0.06 17.78
CA VAL A 155 5.46 1.21 17.53
C VAL A 155 6.90 1.16 18.02
N ASP A 156 7.14 0.54 19.19
CA ASP A 156 8.44 0.45 19.86
C ASP A 156 9.06 -0.95 19.79
N LEU A 157 8.62 -1.78 18.83
CA LEU A 157 9.09 -3.15 18.65
C LEU A 157 10.64 -3.23 18.55
N PRO A 158 11.33 -4.12 19.28
CA PRO A 158 12.78 -4.26 19.17
C PRO A 158 13.26 -4.58 17.75
N ALA A 159 14.44 -4.08 17.36
CA ALA A 159 14.97 -4.25 16.00
C ALA A 159 15.07 -5.73 15.57
N GLN A 160 15.42 -6.62 16.51
CA GLN A 160 15.46 -8.06 16.26
C GLN A 160 14.09 -8.64 15.87
N ASP A 161 13.01 -8.15 16.50
CA ASP A 161 11.65 -8.65 16.29
C ASP A 161 11.06 -8.06 15.01
N VAL A 162 11.40 -6.81 14.71
CA VAL A 162 11.18 -6.21 13.38
C VAL A 162 11.79 -7.11 12.31
N LEU A 163 13.05 -7.53 12.43
CA LEU A 163 13.68 -8.37 11.40
C LEU A 163 13.09 -9.79 11.31
N LYS A 164 12.62 -10.37 12.42
CA LYS A 164 12.11 -11.75 12.46
C LYS A 164 10.68 -11.90 11.96
N TRP A 165 9.77 -11.05 12.44
CA TRP A 165 8.33 -11.24 12.26
C TRP A 165 7.55 -9.94 12.06
N GLY A 166 8.19 -8.77 12.18
CA GLY A 166 7.55 -7.47 11.97
C GLY A 166 6.85 -7.33 10.61
N TRP A 167 7.31 -8.03 9.58
CA TRP A 167 6.71 -8.01 8.25
C TRP A 167 5.28 -8.57 8.24
N VAL A 168 4.96 -9.49 9.16
CA VAL A 168 3.59 -9.96 9.40
C VAL A 168 2.89 -9.08 10.43
N GLY A 169 3.58 -8.76 11.53
CA GLY A 169 3.00 -8.04 12.66
C GLY A 169 2.48 -6.66 12.29
N ASN A 170 3.20 -5.92 11.45
CA ASN A 170 2.83 -4.56 11.05
C ASN A 170 1.53 -4.50 10.24
N GLY A 171 1.07 -5.63 9.69
CA GLY A 171 -0.26 -5.75 9.07
C GLY A 171 -1.42 -5.46 10.03
N ALA A 172 -1.20 -5.52 11.35
CA ALA A 172 -2.21 -5.15 12.34
C ALA A 172 -2.65 -3.69 12.17
N ASN A 173 -1.73 -2.80 11.78
CA ASN A 173 -2.04 -1.39 11.51
C ASN A 173 -3.00 -1.23 10.31
N ALA A 174 -2.81 -2.05 9.28
CA ALA A 174 -3.70 -2.12 8.13
C ALA A 174 -5.08 -2.69 8.51
N ALA A 175 -5.11 -3.66 9.44
CA ALA A 175 -6.33 -4.29 9.92
C ALA A 175 -7.28 -3.32 10.64
N VAL A 176 -6.71 -2.38 11.39
CA VAL A 176 -7.47 -1.40 12.19
C VAL A 176 -7.58 -0.03 11.49
N TRP A 177 -7.14 0.07 10.23
CA TRP A 177 -7.19 1.31 9.44
C TRP A 177 -6.51 2.50 10.14
N ASP A 178 -5.34 2.30 10.76
CA ASP A 178 -4.55 3.39 11.36
C ASP A 178 -3.44 3.82 10.41
N ASP A 179 -3.69 4.87 9.60
CA ASP A 179 -2.74 5.37 8.60
C ASP A 179 -1.45 5.90 9.25
N GLN A 180 -1.54 6.44 10.46
CA GLN A 180 -0.41 7.04 11.16
C GLN A 180 0.50 5.98 11.77
N ALA A 181 -0.06 4.97 12.45
CA ALA A 181 0.69 3.84 12.96
C ALA A 181 1.29 3.03 11.81
N MET A 182 0.53 2.80 10.74
CA MET A 182 1.00 2.09 9.55
C MET A 182 2.25 2.76 8.97
N ARG A 183 2.19 4.08 8.70
CA ARG A 183 3.34 4.82 8.15
C ARG A 183 4.54 4.83 9.10
N ARG A 184 4.33 5.13 10.39
CA ARG A 184 5.42 5.16 11.39
C ARG A 184 6.15 3.82 11.48
N THR A 185 5.38 2.73 11.51
CA THR A 185 5.93 1.38 11.67
C THR A 185 6.67 0.93 10.42
N TYR A 186 6.15 1.21 9.21
CA TYR A 186 6.83 0.85 7.97
C TYR A 186 8.10 1.66 7.69
N VAL A 187 8.11 2.98 7.99
CA VAL A 187 9.33 3.79 7.90
C VAL A 187 10.42 3.21 8.79
N ARG A 188 10.10 2.97 10.06
CA ARG A 188 11.04 2.39 11.03
C ARG A 188 11.51 1.00 10.61
N ALA A 189 10.61 0.15 10.12
CA ALA A 189 10.96 -1.20 9.72
C ALA A 189 11.91 -1.23 8.51
N ALA A 190 11.68 -0.37 7.52
CA ALA A 190 12.60 -0.20 6.40
C ALA A 190 13.97 0.31 6.85
N GLU A 191 14.03 1.28 7.79
CA GLU A 191 15.29 1.78 8.36
C GLU A 191 16.06 0.71 9.14
N VAL A 192 15.38 -0.08 9.95
CA VAL A 192 15.99 -1.21 10.69
C VAL A 192 16.56 -2.23 9.72
N ALA A 193 15.79 -2.62 8.69
CA ALA A 193 16.25 -3.58 7.68
C ALA A 193 17.45 -3.05 6.88
N ARG A 194 17.42 -1.76 6.52
CA ARG A 194 18.53 -1.09 5.81
C ARG A 194 19.81 -1.05 6.66
N THR A 195 19.68 -0.66 7.93
CA THR A 195 20.81 -0.55 8.87
C THR A 195 21.43 -1.92 9.15
N ALA A 196 20.61 -2.97 9.23
CA ALA A 196 21.07 -4.34 9.45
C ALA A 196 21.62 -5.03 8.19
N GLY A 197 21.48 -4.42 7.01
CA GLY A 197 21.82 -5.07 5.73
C GLY A 197 20.94 -6.28 5.42
N ALA A 198 19.72 -6.32 5.94
CA ALA A 198 18.80 -7.45 5.83
C ALA A 198 18.05 -7.42 4.49
N LEU A 199 18.77 -7.67 3.40
CA LEU A 199 18.27 -7.54 2.02
C LEU A 199 17.15 -8.53 1.65
N THR A 200 16.92 -9.56 2.46
CA THR A 200 15.82 -10.52 2.26
C THR A 200 14.46 -9.98 2.72
N VAL A 201 14.42 -9.21 3.81
CA VAL A 201 13.17 -8.65 4.37
C VAL A 201 12.94 -7.19 3.96
N LEU A 202 14.01 -6.46 3.61
CA LEU A 202 13.91 -5.07 3.16
C LEU A 202 12.90 -4.86 2.00
N PRO A 203 12.89 -5.68 0.93
CA PRO A 203 11.87 -5.65 -0.11
C PRO A 203 10.42 -5.61 0.39
N ILE A 204 10.10 -6.42 1.39
CA ILE A 204 8.75 -6.54 1.93
C ILE A 204 8.35 -5.22 2.61
N TYR A 205 9.26 -4.64 3.39
CA TYR A 205 9.03 -3.34 4.02
C TYR A 205 8.96 -2.19 3.02
N LEU A 206 9.76 -2.22 1.96
CA LEU A 206 9.69 -1.22 0.89
C LEU A 206 8.35 -1.31 0.15
N ALA A 207 7.82 -2.49 -0.12
CA ALA A 207 6.50 -2.65 -0.74
C ALA A 207 5.38 -2.06 0.14
N SER A 208 5.36 -2.38 1.45
CA SER A 208 4.37 -1.84 2.39
C SER A 208 4.49 -0.33 2.59
N LEU A 209 5.72 0.17 2.74
CA LEU A 209 5.99 1.61 2.85
C LEU A 209 5.59 2.34 1.57
N GLY A 210 5.89 1.74 0.41
CA GLY A 210 5.53 2.28 -0.89
C GLY A 210 4.04 2.45 -1.05
N ILE A 211 3.23 1.43 -0.75
CA ILE A 211 1.77 1.51 -0.77
C ILE A 211 1.27 2.63 0.15
N ALA A 212 1.74 2.65 1.40
CA ALA A 212 1.35 3.68 2.37
C ALA A 212 1.73 5.10 1.90
N THR A 213 2.89 5.25 1.28
CA THR A 213 3.39 6.53 0.74
C THR A 213 2.53 6.99 -0.44
N THR A 214 2.22 6.11 -1.39
CA THR A 214 1.34 6.39 -2.53
C THR A 214 -0.03 6.88 -2.06
N TRP A 215 -0.61 6.27 -1.03
CA TRP A 215 -1.89 6.71 -0.45
C TRP A 215 -1.87 8.05 0.26
N THR A 216 -0.71 8.57 0.68
CA THR A 216 -0.62 9.94 1.18
C THR A 216 -0.60 10.99 0.05
N GLY A 217 -0.44 10.54 -1.20
CA GLY A 217 -0.26 11.40 -2.37
C GLY A 217 1.19 11.83 -2.61
N ASP A 218 2.16 11.29 -1.85
CA ASP A 218 3.59 11.53 -2.10
C ASP A 218 4.09 10.61 -3.23
N PHE A 219 3.70 10.92 -4.47
CA PHE A 219 4.08 10.13 -5.64
C PHE A 219 5.58 10.18 -5.94
N ALA A 220 6.26 11.26 -5.56
CA ALA A 220 7.71 11.35 -5.68
C ALA A 220 8.42 10.41 -4.71
N GLY A 221 8.00 10.40 -3.43
CA GLY A 221 8.50 9.46 -2.43
C GLY A 221 8.22 8.00 -2.80
N ALA A 222 7.01 7.72 -3.29
CA ALA A 222 6.66 6.38 -3.79
C ALA A 222 7.56 5.94 -4.96
N ALA A 223 7.84 6.83 -5.92
CA ALA A 223 8.75 6.53 -7.03
C ALA A 223 10.19 6.25 -6.56
N ALA A 224 10.67 6.99 -5.55
CA ALA A 224 11.98 6.74 -4.95
C ALA A 224 12.06 5.37 -4.26
N ILE A 225 11.00 4.97 -3.56
CA ILE A 225 10.89 3.63 -2.93
C ILE A 225 10.87 2.53 -3.99
N VAL A 226 10.16 2.73 -5.11
CA VAL A 226 10.16 1.79 -6.25
C VAL A 226 11.58 1.62 -6.80
N ALA A 227 12.31 2.72 -7.01
CA ALA A 227 13.68 2.67 -7.51
C ALA A 227 14.62 1.95 -6.52
N GLU A 228 14.47 2.16 -5.21
CA GLU A 228 15.22 1.42 -4.18
C GLU A 228 14.90 -0.08 -4.23
N ALA A 229 13.63 -0.45 -4.31
CA ALA A 229 13.21 -1.85 -4.37
C ALA A 229 13.73 -2.57 -5.63
N GLU A 230 13.68 -1.92 -6.80
CA GLU A 230 14.24 -2.45 -8.06
C GLU A 230 15.77 -2.63 -7.97
N ALA A 231 16.48 -1.70 -7.31
CA ALA A 231 17.92 -1.83 -7.08
C ALA A 231 18.26 -3.01 -6.15
N VAL A 232 17.46 -3.23 -5.09
CA VAL A 232 17.62 -4.38 -4.19
C VAL A 232 17.31 -5.70 -4.90
N ALA A 233 16.25 -5.77 -5.70
CA ALA A 233 15.93 -6.94 -6.53
C ALA A 233 17.09 -7.28 -7.48
N THR A 234 17.64 -6.27 -8.15
CA THR A 234 18.78 -6.43 -9.07
C THR A 234 20.02 -6.95 -8.33
N ALA A 235 20.30 -6.44 -7.13
CA ALA A 235 21.47 -6.85 -6.35
C ALA A 235 21.35 -8.26 -5.75
N THR A 236 20.14 -8.68 -5.37
CA THR A 236 19.88 -9.98 -4.72
C THR A 236 19.51 -11.10 -5.69
N GLY A 237 19.06 -10.75 -6.90
CA GLY A 237 18.51 -11.70 -7.87
C GLY A 237 17.13 -12.25 -7.50
N VAL A 238 16.48 -11.73 -6.45
CA VAL A 238 15.15 -12.15 -6.01
C VAL A 238 14.10 -11.25 -6.69
N PRO A 239 13.18 -11.81 -7.50
CA PRO A 239 12.11 -11.01 -8.11
C PRO A 239 11.16 -10.49 -7.03
N ILE A 240 10.83 -9.20 -7.09
CA ILE A 240 9.85 -8.55 -6.22
C ILE A 240 8.65 -8.16 -7.08
N ALA A 241 7.45 -8.55 -6.66
CA ALA A 241 6.23 -8.14 -7.33
C ALA A 241 6.08 -6.60 -7.30
N PRO A 242 5.72 -5.94 -8.41
CA PRO A 242 5.77 -4.48 -8.54
C PRO A 242 4.57 -3.77 -7.88
N HIS A 243 4.18 -4.16 -6.66
CA HIS A 243 2.97 -3.69 -5.98
C HIS A 243 2.86 -2.16 -5.91
N THR A 244 3.93 -1.49 -5.43
CA THR A 244 3.94 -0.02 -5.31
C THR A 244 3.88 0.65 -6.68
N LYS A 245 4.59 0.12 -7.68
CA LYS A 245 4.64 0.67 -9.04
C LYS A 245 3.29 0.55 -9.73
N LEU A 246 2.61 -0.59 -9.58
CA LEU A 246 1.25 -0.81 -10.06
C LEU A 246 0.28 0.25 -9.54
N LEU A 247 0.21 0.41 -8.22
CA LEU A 247 -0.70 1.37 -7.60
C LEU A 247 -0.35 2.81 -7.99
N LEU A 248 0.94 3.17 -7.99
CA LEU A 248 1.41 4.50 -8.37
C LEU A 248 1.02 4.85 -9.81
N THR A 249 1.34 3.99 -10.77
CA THR A 249 1.06 4.24 -12.20
C THR A 249 -0.45 4.28 -12.47
N ALA A 250 -1.23 3.43 -11.80
CA ALA A 250 -2.69 3.45 -11.87
C ALA A 250 -3.28 4.75 -11.30
N MET A 251 -2.85 5.19 -10.11
CA MET A 251 -3.33 6.42 -9.50
C MET A 251 -2.89 7.67 -10.28
N GLN A 252 -1.74 7.64 -10.94
CA GLN A 252 -1.30 8.68 -11.87
C GLN A 252 -2.20 8.76 -13.11
N GLY A 253 -2.92 7.69 -13.46
CA GLY A 253 -3.76 7.66 -14.65
C GLY A 253 -2.98 7.43 -15.95
N LYS A 254 -1.75 6.90 -15.88
CA LYS A 254 -0.92 6.59 -17.05
C LYS A 254 -1.41 5.30 -17.72
N GLU A 255 -2.50 5.42 -18.46
CA GLU A 255 -3.26 4.29 -18.99
C GLU A 255 -2.41 3.20 -19.66
N THR A 256 -1.57 3.57 -20.64
CA THR A 256 -0.77 2.60 -21.40
C THR A 256 0.25 1.89 -20.50
N GLU A 257 1.01 2.65 -19.71
CA GLU A 257 2.02 2.10 -18.80
C GLU A 257 1.37 1.20 -17.72
N ALA A 258 0.24 1.64 -17.16
CA ALA A 258 -0.49 0.86 -16.17
C ALA A 258 -1.06 -0.43 -16.77
N ALA A 259 -1.67 -0.37 -17.94
CA ALA A 259 -2.28 -1.55 -18.59
C ALA A 259 -1.22 -2.62 -18.92
N GLU A 260 -0.07 -2.21 -19.45
CA GLU A 260 1.05 -3.13 -19.71
C GLU A 260 1.57 -3.78 -18.42
N LEU A 261 1.76 -2.98 -17.36
CA LEU A 261 2.25 -3.48 -16.08
C LEU A 261 1.25 -4.41 -15.38
N ILE A 262 -0.05 -4.08 -15.43
CA ILE A 262 -1.14 -4.91 -14.90
C ILE A 262 -1.18 -6.26 -15.63
N ALA A 263 -1.17 -6.24 -16.97
CA ALA A 263 -1.21 -7.47 -17.76
C ALA A 263 0.00 -8.37 -17.49
N ALA A 264 1.21 -7.80 -17.49
CA ALA A 264 2.44 -8.54 -17.19
C ALA A 264 2.43 -9.14 -15.77
N THR A 265 1.90 -8.40 -14.78
CA THR A 265 1.82 -8.90 -13.40
C THR A 265 0.80 -10.03 -13.27
N VAL A 266 -0.37 -9.92 -13.90
CA VAL A 266 -1.39 -10.97 -13.88
C VAL A 266 -0.87 -12.25 -14.54
N GLU A 267 -0.19 -12.12 -15.68
CA GLU A 267 0.41 -13.27 -16.38
C GLU A 267 1.46 -13.98 -15.52
N TRP A 268 2.43 -13.23 -14.99
CA TRP A 268 3.46 -13.79 -14.11
C TRP A 268 2.88 -14.43 -12.85
N ALA A 269 1.97 -13.72 -12.17
CA ALA A 269 1.35 -14.20 -10.94
C ALA A 269 0.49 -15.44 -11.15
N SER A 270 -0.16 -15.57 -12.32
CA SER A 270 -0.96 -16.76 -12.66
C SER A 270 -0.09 -17.98 -12.94
N GLN A 271 1.11 -17.80 -13.52
CA GLN A 271 2.05 -18.89 -13.79
C GLN A 271 2.69 -19.43 -12.50
N ASP A 272 2.99 -18.55 -11.54
CA ASP A 272 3.66 -18.89 -10.28
C ASP A 272 2.67 -19.16 -9.11
N GLY A 273 1.36 -19.09 -9.35
CA GLY A 273 0.33 -19.30 -8.32
C GLY A 273 0.27 -18.20 -7.25
N GLN A 274 0.79 -17.02 -7.53
CA GLN A 274 0.87 -15.90 -6.58
C GLN A 274 -0.41 -15.06 -6.58
N LEU A 275 -1.41 -15.47 -5.80
CA LEU A 275 -2.71 -14.79 -5.73
C LEU A 275 -2.61 -13.31 -5.28
N MET A 276 -1.58 -12.94 -4.52
CA MET A 276 -1.34 -11.55 -4.10
C MET A 276 -0.98 -10.60 -5.24
N GLY A 277 -0.20 -11.09 -6.21
CA GLY A 277 0.14 -10.34 -7.42
C GLY A 277 -1.12 -10.06 -8.24
N VAL A 278 -1.98 -11.08 -8.41
CA VAL A 278 -3.29 -10.96 -9.07
C VAL A 278 -4.18 -9.94 -8.34
N THR A 279 -4.29 -10.04 -7.02
CA THR A 279 -5.10 -9.15 -6.18
C THR A 279 -4.68 -7.70 -6.32
N SER A 280 -3.36 -7.44 -6.28
CA SER A 280 -2.79 -6.09 -6.37
C SER A 280 -2.94 -5.47 -7.76
N ALA A 281 -2.71 -6.26 -8.81
CA ALA A 281 -2.84 -5.79 -10.19
C ALA A 281 -4.29 -5.43 -10.52
N ASN A 282 -5.24 -6.25 -10.06
CA ASN A 282 -6.67 -5.99 -10.24
C ASN A 282 -7.18 -4.82 -9.41
N TRP A 283 -6.64 -4.60 -8.20
CA TRP A 283 -6.93 -3.39 -7.43
C TRP A 283 -6.43 -2.12 -8.15
N ALA A 284 -5.20 -2.13 -8.65
CA ALA A 284 -4.66 -1.04 -9.46
C ALA A 284 -5.51 -0.78 -10.73
N ALA A 285 -5.95 -1.84 -11.40
CA ALA A 285 -6.85 -1.74 -12.55
C ALA A 285 -8.18 -1.07 -12.18
N ALA A 286 -8.81 -1.47 -11.07
CA ALA A 286 -10.06 -0.87 -10.60
C ALA A 286 -9.92 0.64 -10.33
N VAL A 287 -8.83 1.05 -9.67
CA VAL A 287 -8.51 2.47 -9.42
C VAL A 287 -8.33 3.24 -10.72
N LEU A 288 -7.54 2.70 -11.66
CA LEU A 288 -7.30 3.31 -12.97
C LEU A 288 -8.62 3.51 -13.73
N TYR A 289 -9.44 2.46 -13.82
CA TYR A 289 -10.69 2.49 -14.58
C TYR A 289 -11.73 3.42 -13.97
N ASN A 290 -11.82 3.53 -12.65
CA ASN A 290 -12.67 4.54 -11.99
C ASN A 290 -12.18 5.97 -12.25
N GLY A 291 -10.86 6.20 -12.26
CA GLY A 291 -10.27 7.48 -12.65
C GLY A 291 -10.62 7.86 -14.09
N LEU A 292 -10.55 6.91 -15.01
CA LEU A 292 -10.88 7.08 -16.43
C LEU A 292 -12.39 7.12 -16.71
N ALA A 293 -13.24 6.88 -15.70
CA ALA A 293 -14.69 6.71 -15.81
C ALA A 293 -15.10 5.56 -16.76
N ARG A 294 -14.37 4.44 -16.72
CA ARG A 294 -14.65 3.18 -17.43
C ARG A 294 -15.20 2.13 -16.46
N TYR A 295 -16.37 2.41 -15.90
CA TYR A 295 -16.92 1.66 -14.77
C TYR A 295 -17.19 0.19 -15.10
N GLU A 296 -17.59 -0.13 -16.32
CA GLU A 296 -17.82 -1.52 -16.77
C GLU A 296 -16.53 -2.36 -16.76
N GLN A 297 -15.35 -1.72 -16.88
CA GLN A 297 -14.05 -2.39 -16.74
C GLN A 297 -13.59 -2.44 -15.28
N ALA A 298 -13.96 -1.43 -14.47
CA ALA A 298 -13.62 -1.38 -13.05
C ALA A 298 -14.30 -2.48 -12.25
N ILE A 299 -15.57 -2.82 -12.53
CA ILE A 299 -16.33 -3.85 -11.82
C ILE A 299 -15.62 -5.22 -11.83
N PRO A 300 -15.32 -5.85 -12.98
CA PRO A 300 -14.70 -7.17 -12.99
C PRO A 300 -13.32 -7.18 -12.35
N ALA A 301 -12.52 -6.12 -12.53
CA ALA A 301 -11.23 -5.99 -11.84
C ALA A 301 -11.40 -5.96 -10.31
N ALA A 302 -12.32 -5.12 -9.83
CA ALA A 302 -12.58 -5.00 -8.41
C ALA A 302 -13.18 -6.29 -7.80
N GLN A 303 -14.03 -7.02 -8.53
CA GLN A 303 -14.58 -8.30 -8.11
C GLN A 303 -13.51 -9.40 -7.97
N VAL A 304 -12.57 -9.48 -8.92
CA VAL A 304 -11.45 -10.43 -8.83
C VAL A 304 -10.60 -10.13 -7.59
N SER A 305 -10.23 -8.87 -7.37
CA SER A 305 -9.44 -8.47 -6.20
C SER A 305 -10.20 -8.73 -4.89
N ALA A 306 -11.50 -8.40 -4.83
CA ALA A 306 -12.34 -8.61 -3.66
C ALA A 306 -12.68 -10.08 -3.39
N GLY A 307 -12.55 -10.97 -4.39
CA GLY A 307 -12.90 -12.39 -4.27
C GLY A 307 -11.77 -13.27 -3.74
N ILE A 308 -10.54 -12.76 -3.70
CA ILE A 308 -9.38 -13.49 -3.20
C ILE A 308 -9.33 -13.40 -1.67
N ALA A 309 -8.99 -14.51 -1.00
CA ALA A 309 -8.92 -14.64 0.45
C ALA A 309 -7.69 -13.94 1.07
N GLU A 310 -7.52 -12.68 0.72
CA GLU A 310 -6.55 -11.73 1.26
C GLU A 310 -7.31 -10.76 2.20
N LEU A 311 -6.70 -10.30 3.29
CA LEU A 311 -7.43 -9.62 4.39
C LEU A 311 -7.43 -8.09 4.34
N TRP A 312 -6.61 -7.48 3.47
CA TRP A 312 -6.39 -6.04 3.40
C TRP A 312 -6.88 -5.45 2.08
N VAL A 313 -6.20 -5.76 0.98
CA VAL A 313 -6.51 -5.30 -0.38
C VAL A 313 -7.91 -5.70 -0.80
N SER A 314 -8.38 -6.90 -0.45
CA SER A 314 -9.75 -7.36 -0.76
C SER A 314 -10.83 -6.48 -0.14
N VAL A 315 -10.51 -5.79 0.96
CA VAL A 315 -11.38 -4.81 1.62
C VAL A 315 -11.14 -3.42 1.04
N TRP A 316 -9.89 -3.04 0.79
CA TRP A 316 -9.53 -1.71 0.27
C TRP A 316 -9.97 -1.46 -1.18
N VAL A 317 -10.25 -2.51 -1.95
CA VAL A 317 -10.82 -2.41 -3.30
C VAL A 317 -12.34 -2.20 -3.29
N LEU A 318 -13.03 -2.49 -2.18
CA LEU A 318 -14.50 -2.37 -2.10
C LEU A 318 -15.03 -0.97 -2.44
N PRO A 319 -14.40 0.15 -2.03
CA PRO A 319 -14.81 1.48 -2.48
C PRO A 319 -14.79 1.64 -4.01
N GLU A 320 -13.86 0.99 -4.71
CA GLU A 320 -13.83 1.02 -6.18
C GLU A 320 -15.00 0.24 -6.78
N LEU A 321 -15.31 -0.93 -6.22
CA LEU A 321 -16.44 -1.76 -6.64
C LEU A 321 -17.77 -1.04 -6.43
N ILE A 322 -17.95 -0.41 -5.26
CA ILE A 322 -19.16 0.35 -4.91
C ILE A 322 -19.33 1.52 -5.89
N GLU A 323 -18.27 2.30 -6.12
CA GLU A 323 -18.34 3.45 -7.03
C GLU A 323 -18.70 3.01 -8.45
N ALA A 324 -18.02 1.99 -8.99
CA ALA A 324 -18.26 1.50 -10.33
C ALA A 324 -19.66 0.92 -10.50
N ALA A 325 -20.10 0.08 -9.54
CA ALA A 325 -21.42 -0.55 -9.57
C ALA A 325 -22.56 0.47 -9.53
N VAL A 326 -22.47 1.49 -8.66
CA VAL A 326 -23.45 2.59 -8.62
C VAL A 326 -23.51 3.37 -9.94
N ARG A 327 -22.38 3.52 -10.64
CA ARG A 327 -22.33 4.26 -11.91
C ARG A 327 -22.93 3.50 -13.09
N VAL A 328 -22.85 2.17 -13.06
CA VAL A 328 -23.43 1.28 -14.07
C VAL A 328 -24.90 0.96 -13.75
N GLY A 329 -25.32 1.07 -12.48
CA GLY A 329 -26.66 0.70 -12.01
C GLY A 329 -26.77 -0.76 -11.55
N GLU A 330 -25.65 -1.35 -11.14
CA GLU A 330 -25.57 -2.73 -10.60
C GLU A 330 -25.82 -2.73 -9.09
N ASP A 331 -27.08 -2.48 -8.69
CA ASP A 331 -27.46 -2.23 -7.29
C ASP A 331 -27.09 -3.40 -6.35
N GLU A 332 -27.31 -4.65 -6.75
CA GLU A 332 -26.97 -5.82 -5.91
C GLU A 332 -25.47 -5.90 -5.61
N ILE A 333 -24.63 -5.62 -6.62
CA ILE A 333 -23.17 -5.61 -6.47
C ILE A 333 -22.74 -4.47 -5.54
N ALA A 334 -23.33 -3.28 -5.71
CA ALA A 334 -23.00 -2.12 -4.89
C ALA A 334 -23.35 -2.32 -3.42
N HIS A 335 -24.56 -2.82 -3.12
CA HIS A 335 -25.01 -3.09 -1.75
C HIS A 335 -24.19 -4.21 -1.10
N GLY A 336 -23.93 -5.32 -1.80
CA GLY A 336 -23.11 -6.40 -1.26
C GLY A 336 -21.67 -5.96 -0.96
N ALA A 337 -21.09 -5.08 -1.78
CA ALA A 337 -19.78 -4.49 -1.51
C ALA A 337 -19.81 -3.52 -0.32
N LEU A 338 -20.88 -2.72 -0.16
CA LEU A 338 -21.06 -1.82 0.99
C LEU A 338 -21.24 -2.60 2.30
N ASP A 339 -21.97 -3.72 2.30
CA ASP A 339 -22.14 -4.57 3.49
C ASP A 339 -20.80 -5.13 3.97
N ARG A 340 -19.98 -5.62 3.03
CA ARG A 340 -18.62 -6.09 3.31
C ARG A 340 -17.71 -4.97 3.84
N LEU A 341 -17.79 -3.78 3.24
CA LEU A 341 -17.01 -2.61 3.70
C LEU A 341 -17.47 -2.17 5.09
N THR A 342 -18.77 -2.18 5.35
CA THR A 342 -19.35 -1.84 6.68
C THR A 342 -18.83 -2.81 7.74
N ALA A 343 -18.91 -4.12 7.50
CA ALA A 343 -18.37 -5.12 8.41
C ALA A 343 -16.86 -4.96 8.69
N ALA A 344 -16.12 -4.38 7.74
CA ALA A 344 -14.68 -4.18 7.86
C ALA A 344 -14.26 -2.82 8.46
N ALA A 345 -15.06 -1.77 8.29
CA ALA A 345 -14.68 -0.41 8.69
C ALA A 345 -15.43 0.06 9.95
N GLU A 346 -16.68 -0.36 10.15
CA GLU A 346 -17.51 0.10 11.26
C GLU A 346 -16.92 -0.19 12.65
N PRO A 347 -16.27 -1.35 12.91
CA PRO A 347 -15.64 -1.59 14.20
C PRO A 347 -14.40 -0.72 14.48
N CYS A 348 -13.85 -0.03 13.48
CA CYS A 348 -12.65 0.78 13.61
C CYS A 348 -13.03 2.27 13.73
N ASP A 349 -12.85 2.89 14.89
CA ASP A 349 -13.12 4.34 15.08
C ASP A 349 -11.95 5.22 14.62
N THR A 350 -11.35 4.89 13.47
CA THR A 350 -10.29 5.71 12.86
C THR A 350 -10.89 6.64 11.81
N ASP A 351 -10.31 7.84 11.68
CA ASP A 351 -10.73 8.81 10.67
C ASP A 351 -10.60 8.26 9.23
N TRP A 352 -9.64 7.35 8.99
CA TRP A 352 -9.52 6.66 7.70
C TRP A 352 -10.69 5.71 7.44
N ALA A 353 -10.97 4.76 8.34
CA ALA A 353 -12.06 3.79 8.16
C ALA A 353 -13.40 4.49 8.00
N GLN A 354 -13.73 5.39 8.94
CA GLN A 354 -15.00 6.09 8.95
C GLN A 354 -15.14 7.02 7.73
N GLY A 355 -14.07 7.71 7.34
CA GLY A 355 -14.08 8.56 6.16
C GLY A 355 -14.40 7.81 4.87
N ILE A 356 -13.78 6.64 4.66
CA ILE A 356 -14.04 5.78 3.50
C ILE A 356 -15.46 5.20 3.54
N LEU A 357 -15.89 4.70 4.71
CA LEU A 357 -17.23 4.13 4.89
C LEU A 357 -18.32 5.16 4.60
N GLN A 358 -18.20 6.38 5.12
CA GLN A 358 -19.20 7.42 4.90
C GLN A 358 -19.26 7.87 3.44
N ARG A 359 -18.11 7.98 2.76
CA ARG A 359 -18.07 8.28 1.32
C ARG A 359 -18.79 7.20 0.51
N SER A 360 -18.56 5.93 0.84
CA SER A 360 -19.21 4.80 0.17
C SER A 360 -20.71 4.71 0.48
N ARG A 361 -21.14 4.95 1.73
CA ARG A 361 -22.55 5.05 2.11
C ARG A 361 -23.28 6.15 1.34
N ALA A 362 -22.62 7.30 1.14
CA ALA A 362 -23.20 8.44 0.43
C ALA A 362 -23.57 8.14 -1.03
N LEU A 363 -22.88 7.20 -1.69
CA LEU A 363 -23.17 6.80 -3.07
C LEU A 363 -24.50 6.04 -3.21
N LEU A 364 -24.94 5.37 -2.15
CA LEU A 364 -26.14 4.52 -2.11
C LEU A 364 -27.28 5.13 -1.28
N SER A 365 -27.06 6.31 -0.71
CA SER A 365 -28.02 6.99 0.17
C SER A 365 -29.01 7.87 -0.59
N ASP A 366 -30.18 8.10 0.02
CA ASP A 366 -31.10 9.15 -0.43
C ASP A 366 -30.50 10.56 -0.30
N GLU A 367 -31.17 11.56 -0.87
CA GLU A 367 -30.62 12.92 -0.96
C GLU A 367 -30.24 13.54 0.39
N SER A 368 -31.04 13.29 1.43
CA SER A 368 -30.84 13.90 2.75
C SER A 368 -29.71 13.23 3.53
N ALA A 369 -29.59 11.90 3.40
CA ALA A 369 -28.56 11.12 4.04
C ALA A 369 -27.22 11.26 3.30
N ALA A 370 -27.23 11.33 1.96
CA ALA A 370 -26.03 11.49 1.14
C ALA A 370 -25.25 12.77 1.48
N ASP A 371 -25.94 13.92 1.64
CA ASP A 371 -25.27 15.19 1.98
C ASP A 371 -24.49 15.10 3.31
N ARG A 372 -25.10 14.50 4.34
CA ARG A 372 -24.46 14.31 5.65
C ARG A 372 -23.27 13.36 5.55
N CYS A 373 -23.43 12.23 4.87
CA CYS A 373 -22.38 11.24 4.71
C CYS A 373 -21.16 11.81 3.96
N TYR A 374 -21.36 12.60 2.89
CA TYR A 374 -20.24 13.25 2.19
C TYR A 374 -19.52 14.28 3.05
N ARG A 375 -20.26 15.12 3.81
CA ARG A 375 -19.65 16.10 4.72
C ARG A 375 -18.82 15.42 5.80
N GLU A 376 -19.35 14.37 6.42
CA GLU A 376 -18.63 13.59 7.43
C GLU A 376 -17.39 12.91 6.83
N ALA A 377 -17.50 12.34 5.62
CA ALA A 377 -16.36 11.76 4.92
C ALA A 377 -15.23 12.77 4.69
N ILE A 378 -15.56 13.98 4.23
CA ILE A 378 -14.60 15.07 4.02
C ILE A 378 -13.97 15.51 5.34
N GLU A 379 -14.77 15.67 6.40
CA GLU A 379 -14.28 16.06 7.73
C GLU A 379 -13.28 15.03 8.28
N ARG A 380 -13.66 13.75 8.27
CA ARG A 380 -12.83 12.63 8.74
C ARG A 380 -11.54 12.51 7.92
N LEU A 381 -11.66 12.40 6.60
CA LEU A 381 -10.49 12.29 5.72
C LEU A 381 -9.59 13.54 5.77
N GLY A 382 -10.16 14.72 6.06
CA GLY A 382 -9.45 15.98 6.28
C GLY A 382 -8.43 15.94 7.42
N ARG A 383 -8.71 15.12 8.45
CA ARG A 383 -7.82 14.89 9.61
C ARG A 383 -6.69 13.91 9.35
N THR A 384 -6.78 13.13 8.26
CA THR A 384 -5.77 12.14 7.87
C THR A 384 -4.68 12.75 6.96
N LYS A 385 -3.67 11.94 6.61
CA LYS A 385 -2.71 12.27 5.54
C LYS A 385 -3.12 11.74 4.16
N LEU A 386 -4.28 11.11 4.03
CA LEU A 386 -4.74 10.43 2.83
C LEU A 386 -5.34 11.42 1.82
N ARG A 387 -4.48 12.23 1.20
CA ARG A 387 -4.88 13.31 0.28
C ARG A 387 -5.63 12.81 -0.97
N PRO A 388 -5.25 11.70 -1.62
CA PRO A 388 -6.03 11.08 -2.69
C PRO A 388 -7.48 10.78 -2.28
N GLU A 389 -7.69 10.18 -1.10
CA GLU A 389 -9.02 9.78 -0.64
C GLU A 389 -9.90 10.99 -0.29
N LEU A 390 -9.30 12.03 0.31
CA LEU A 390 -9.97 13.31 0.55
C LEU A 390 -10.37 13.99 -0.77
N ALA A 391 -9.48 14.05 -1.75
CA ALA A 391 -9.77 14.62 -3.07
C ALA A 391 -10.91 13.85 -3.77
N ARG A 392 -10.94 12.52 -3.65
CA ARG A 392 -12.06 11.69 -4.13
C ARG A 392 -13.38 11.97 -3.41
N ALA A 393 -13.37 12.21 -2.10
CA ALA A 393 -14.58 12.61 -1.37
C ALA A 393 -15.13 13.95 -1.89
N HIS A 394 -14.26 14.93 -2.13
CA HIS A 394 -14.64 16.20 -2.77
C HIS A 394 -15.20 16.01 -4.19
N LEU A 395 -14.56 15.17 -5.01
CA LEU A 395 -15.04 14.86 -6.36
C LEU A 395 -16.46 14.29 -6.33
N LEU A 396 -16.68 13.21 -5.57
CA LEU A 396 -17.96 12.52 -5.52
C LEU A 396 -19.06 13.42 -4.95
N TYR A 397 -18.76 14.21 -3.92
CA TYR A 397 -19.72 15.15 -3.35
C TYR A 397 -20.08 16.26 -4.35
N GLY A 398 -19.09 16.82 -5.05
CA GLY A 398 -19.29 17.82 -6.08
C GLY A 398 -20.13 17.32 -7.26
N GLU A 399 -19.88 16.07 -7.70
CA GLU A 399 -20.68 15.39 -8.73
C GLU A 399 -22.12 15.18 -8.28
N TRP A 400 -22.32 14.77 -7.02
CA TRP A 400 -23.65 14.61 -6.42
C TRP A 400 -24.38 15.96 -6.31
N LEU A 401 -23.74 17.01 -5.78
CA LEU A 401 -24.30 18.37 -5.67
C LEU A 401 -24.73 18.93 -7.02
N ARG A 402 -23.94 18.66 -8.09
CA ARG A 402 -24.30 19.05 -9.46
C ARG A 402 -25.60 18.37 -9.90
N ARG A 403 -25.76 17.06 -9.66
CA ARG A 403 -26.99 16.31 -9.96
C ARG A 403 -28.18 16.85 -9.16
N GLN A 404 -27.94 17.30 -7.93
CA GLN A 404 -28.93 17.99 -7.07
C GLN A 404 -29.18 19.45 -7.45
N THR A 405 -28.66 19.94 -8.57
CA THR A 405 -28.77 21.32 -9.05
C THR A 405 -28.16 22.40 -8.14
N ARG A 406 -27.38 22.01 -7.12
CA ARG A 406 -26.67 22.90 -6.17
C ARG A 406 -25.33 23.37 -6.74
N ARG A 407 -25.39 24.09 -7.87
CA ARG A 407 -24.21 24.41 -8.70
C ARG A 407 -23.11 25.21 -8.00
N LEU A 408 -23.45 26.13 -7.10
CA LEU A 408 -22.45 26.96 -6.40
C LEU A 408 -21.60 26.12 -5.45
N GLU A 409 -22.25 25.28 -4.63
CA GLU A 409 -21.56 24.34 -3.73
C GLU A 409 -20.79 23.28 -4.52
N ALA A 410 -21.37 22.76 -5.61
CA ALA A 410 -20.69 21.79 -6.48
C ALA A 410 -19.33 22.32 -6.99
N ARG A 411 -19.27 23.60 -7.41
CA ARG A 411 -18.03 24.22 -7.91
C ARG A 411 -16.95 24.30 -6.84
N GLU A 412 -17.31 24.61 -5.60
CA GLU A 412 -16.36 24.66 -4.48
C GLU A 412 -15.67 23.30 -4.30
N HIS A 413 -16.45 22.23 -4.19
CA HIS A 413 -15.91 20.89 -3.98
C HIS A 413 -15.16 20.37 -5.22
N LEU A 414 -15.66 20.60 -6.43
CA LEU A 414 -14.99 20.13 -7.63
C LEU A 414 -13.68 20.89 -7.92
N ARG A 415 -13.58 22.19 -7.57
CA ARG A 415 -12.30 22.94 -7.63
C ARG A 415 -11.30 22.37 -6.63
N ALA A 416 -11.72 22.17 -5.38
CA ALA A 416 -10.87 21.56 -4.37
C ALA A 416 -10.34 20.18 -4.83
N ALA A 417 -11.20 19.34 -5.41
CA ALA A 417 -10.79 18.07 -5.98
C ALA A 417 -9.78 18.23 -7.12
N LEU A 418 -10.06 19.10 -8.09
CA LEU A 418 -9.18 19.36 -9.23
C LEU A 418 -7.79 19.85 -8.77
N ASP A 419 -7.74 20.83 -7.88
CA ASP A 419 -6.49 21.39 -7.37
C ASP A 419 -5.67 20.34 -6.62
N MET A 420 -6.33 19.53 -5.78
CA MET A 420 -5.67 18.43 -5.08
C MET A 420 -5.14 17.37 -6.05
N PHE A 421 -5.95 16.88 -7.00
CA PHE A 421 -5.51 15.87 -7.96
C PHE A 421 -4.36 16.36 -8.83
N ALA A 422 -4.42 17.61 -9.31
CA ALA A 422 -3.34 18.22 -10.08
C ALA A 422 -2.05 18.35 -9.26
N SER A 423 -2.15 18.71 -7.97
CA SER A 423 -0.99 18.82 -7.08
C SER A 423 -0.33 17.47 -6.77
N ILE A 424 -1.12 16.39 -6.70
CA ILE A 424 -0.65 15.03 -6.44
C ILE A 424 -0.12 14.37 -7.72
N GLY A 425 -0.70 14.71 -8.88
CA GLY A 425 -0.43 14.07 -10.17
C GLY A 425 -1.38 12.90 -10.48
N MET A 426 -2.65 12.99 -10.06
CA MET A 426 -3.70 12.00 -10.37
C MET A 426 -4.51 12.41 -11.61
N ASP A 427 -3.88 12.34 -12.78
CA ASP A 427 -4.34 13.02 -13.99
C ASP A 427 -5.72 12.54 -14.47
N ALA A 428 -6.00 11.23 -14.37
CA ALA A 428 -7.30 10.67 -14.77
C ALA A 428 -8.45 11.25 -13.93
N PHE A 429 -8.27 11.33 -12.61
CA PHE A 429 -9.25 11.93 -11.70
C PHE A 429 -9.32 13.46 -11.83
N ALA A 430 -8.20 14.14 -12.10
CA ALA A 430 -8.18 15.56 -12.39
C ALA A 430 -9.03 15.90 -13.63
N GLU A 431 -8.87 15.13 -14.72
CA GLU A 431 -9.65 15.33 -15.94
C GLU A 431 -11.15 15.02 -15.73
N ARG A 432 -11.47 14.04 -14.87
CA ARG A 432 -12.86 13.81 -14.45
C ARG A 432 -13.44 15.02 -13.68
N ALA A 433 -12.73 15.52 -12.67
CA ALA A 433 -13.15 16.72 -11.92
C ALA A 433 -13.34 17.94 -12.83
N ARG A 434 -12.44 18.12 -13.80
CA ARG A 434 -12.49 19.17 -14.82
C ARG A 434 -13.76 19.10 -15.66
N ARG A 435 -14.10 17.91 -16.18
CA ARG A 435 -15.33 17.70 -16.98
C ARG A 435 -16.58 18.06 -16.18
N GLU A 436 -16.62 17.67 -14.92
CA GLU A 436 -17.73 17.97 -14.00
C GLU A 436 -17.84 19.47 -13.70
N LEU A 437 -16.72 20.18 -13.50
CA LEU A 437 -16.70 21.64 -13.34
C LEU A 437 -17.23 22.36 -14.57
N LEU A 438 -16.76 21.99 -15.76
CA LEU A 438 -17.24 22.56 -17.03
C LEU A 438 -18.75 22.36 -17.19
N ALA A 439 -19.27 21.20 -16.78
CA ALA A 439 -20.70 20.93 -16.80
C ALA A 439 -21.54 21.78 -15.83
N THR A 440 -20.91 22.48 -14.86
CA THR A 440 -21.61 23.50 -14.04
C THR A 440 -21.75 24.85 -14.74
N GLY A 441 -21.19 25.02 -15.94
CA GLY A 441 -21.11 26.29 -16.67
C GLY A 441 -19.95 27.18 -16.22
N GLU A 442 -19.02 26.65 -15.43
CA GLU A 442 -17.81 27.36 -15.06
C GLU A 442 -16.77 27.27 -16.19
N LYS A 443 -16.16 28.40 -16.56
CA LYS A 443 -15.00 28.38 -17.46
C LYS A 443 -13.76 27.93 -16.67
N VAL A 444 -13.47 26.64 -16.70
CA VAL A 444 -12.21 26.11 -16.16
C VAL A 444 -11.09 26.47 -17.14
N PRO A 445 -10.03 27.19 -16.73
CA PRO A 445 -8.92 27.51 -17.63
C PRO A 445 -8.26 26.23 -18.14
N SER A 446 -8.46 25.92 -19.43
CA SER A 446 -7.79 24.83 -20.16
C SER A 446 -6.31 24.77 -19.80
N HIS A 447 -5.86 23.69 -19.14
CA HIS A 447 -4.42 23.42 -18.96
C HIS A 447 -3.85 22.59 -20.12
N THR A 448 -4.68 22.25 -21.11
CA THR A 448 -4.34 21.45 -22.29
C THR A 448 -4.97 22.08 -23.53
N ALA A 449 -4.18 22.96 -24.17
CA ALA A 449 -4.36 23.66 -25.46
C ALA A 449 -4.49 25.19 -25.31
N GLU A 450 -3.36 25.85 -25.62
CA GLU A 450 -3.09 27.25 -25.98
C GLU A 450 -3.66 28.43 -25.14
N PRO A 451 -2.85 29.50 -24.96
CA PRO A 451 -3.05 30.46 -23.87
C PRO A 451 -4.05 31.55 -24.25
N ALA A 452 -5.19 31.57 -23.56
CA ALA A 452 -5.95 32.80 -23.42
C ALA A 452 -5.23 33.70 -22.40
N THR A 453 -4.54 34.71 -22.94
CA THR A 453 -4.19 36.00 -22.33
C THR A 453 -4.46 36.16 -20.84
N GLY A 454 -3.38 36.16 -20.06
CA GLY A 454 -3.32 36.70 -18.70
C GLY A 454 -1.86 36.80 -18.32
N ASP A 455 -1.36 38.03 -18.14
CA ASP A 455 0.05 38.40 -17.91
C ASP A 455 0.66 37.89 -16.58
N GLU A 456 0.02 36.91 -15.94
CA GLU A 456 0.45 36.37 -14.65
C GLU A 456 1.23 35.06 -14.79
N LEU A 457 2.31 34.99 -14.01
CA LEU A 457 3.14 33.79 -13.88
C LEU A 457 2.40 32.75 -13.04
N THR A 458 2.44 31.49 -13.46
CA THR A 458 1.98 30.37 -12.62
C THR A 458 2.87 30.26 -11.36
N PRO A 459 2.42 29.59 -10.28
CA PRO A 459 3.25 29.42 -9.08
C PRO A 459 4.64 28.83 -9.37
N GLN A 460 4.70 27.83 -10.26
CA GLN A 460 5.96 27.21 -10.69
C GLN A 460 6.82 28.17 -11.52
N GLU A 461 6.22 28.94 -12.44
CA GLU A 461 6.93 29.96 -13.21
C GLU A 461 7.46 31.09 -12.30
N ARG A 462 6.70 31.51 -11.29
CA ARG A 462 7.14 32.50 -10.30
C ARG A 462 8.31 31.98 -9.48
N GLN A 463 8.26 30.73 -9.03
CA GLN A 463 9.35 30.11 -8.28
C GLN A 463 10.63 30.00 -9.12
N ILE A 464 10.51 29.58 -10.38
CA ILE A 464 11.63 29.57 -11.35
C ILE A 464 12.16 30.99 -11.55
N ALA A 465 11.29 31.98 -11.75
CA ALA A 465 11.66 33.37 -11.98
C ALA A 465 12.39 33.99 -10.77
N LEU A 466 11.99 33.67 -9.54
CA LEU A 466 12.63 34.12 -8.29
C LEU A 466 14.04 33.54 -8.13
N LEU A 467 14.22 32.23 -8.29
CA LEU A 467 15.54 31.60 -8.23
C LEU A 467 16.47 32.14 -9.33
N VAL A 468 15.92 32.37 -10.51
CA VAL A 468 16.69 32.92 -11.63
C VAL A 468 17.08 34.38 -11.38
N ARG A 469 16.20 35.16 -10.75
CA ARG A 469 16.47 36.53 -10.27
C ARG A 469 17.58 36.57 -9.23
N GLU A 470 17.62 35.57 -8.35
CA GLU A 470 18.64 35.41 -7.29
C GLU A 470 20.01 34.96 -7.82
N GLY A 471 20.09 34.51 -9.07
CA GLY A 471 21.35 34.24 -9.78
C GLY A 471 21.61 32.76 -10.12
N PHE A 472 20.72 31.83 -9.73
CA PHE A 472 20.91 30.39 -9.94
C PHE A 472 20.88 29.99 -11.43
N SER A 473 21.90 29.28 -11.91
CA SER A 473 21.94 28.73 -13.28
C SER A 473 20.80 27.75 -13.54
N ASN A 474 20.49 27.46 -14.82
CA ASN A 474 19.41 26.54 -15.18
C ASN A 474 19.62 25.13 -14.59
N SER A 475 20.88 24.71 -14.41
CA SER A 475 21.22 23.44 -13.75
C SER A 475 20.98 23.48 -12.24
N GLU A 476 21.28 24.60 -11.57
CA GLU A 476 21.04 24.74 -10.12
C GLU A 476 19.56 24.88 -9.80
N VAL A 477 18.82 25.66 -10.61
CA VAL A 477 17.36 25.74 -10.54
C VAL A 477 16.75 24.36 -10.80
N GLY A 478 17.28 23.64 -11.80
CA GLY A 478 16.88 22.28 -12.10
C GLY A 478 17.10 21.33 -10.93
N ALA A 479 18.26 21.42 -10.27
CA ALA A 479 18.57 20.60 -9.09
C ALA A 479 17.66 20.94 -7.88
N GLN A 480 17.34 22.22 -7.65
CA GLN A 480 16.48 22.64 -6.54
C GLN A 480 15.00 22.33 -6.77
N LEU A 481 14.54 22.36 -8.02
CA LEU A 481 13.15 22.13 -8.39
C LEU A 481 12.91 20.73 -8.98
N PHE A 482 13.93 19.88 -9.00
CA PHE A 482 13.90 18.54 -9.62
C PHE A 482 13.45 18.58 -11.09
N LEU A 483 13.89 19.59 -11.83
CA LEU A 483 13.63 19.79 -13.26
C LEU A 483 14.92 19.61 -14.07
N SER A 484 14.82 19.12 -15.30
CA SER A 484 15.98 19.13 -16.20
C SER A 484 16.39 20.57 -16.54
N PRO A 485 17.68 20.87 -16.79
CA PRO A 485 18.11 22.20 -17.24
C PRO A 485 17.37 22.70 -18.48
N ARG A 486 16.98 21.77 -19.36
CA ARG A 486 16.21 22.03 -20.58
C ARG A 486 14.74 22.39 -20.28
N THR A 487 14.17 21.79 -19.25
CA THR A 487 12.83 22.13 -18.74
C THR A 487 12.83 23.53 -18.14
N VAL A 488 13.86 23.89 -17.36
CA VAL A 488 14.04 25.26 -16.83
C VAL A 488 14.18 26.28 -17.96
N GLU A 489 14.97 25.97 -19.01
CA GLU A 489 15.10 26.83 -20.18
C GLU A 489 13.76 27.05 -20.90
N TRP A 490 12.95 25.99 -21.02
CA TRP A 490 11.62 26.08 -21.61
C TRP A 490 10.67 26.97 -20.79
N HIS A 491 10.64 26.81 -19.47
CA HIS A 491 9.85 27.69 -18.60
C HIS A 491 10.34 29.14 -18.68
N LEU A 492 11.65 29.38 -18.76
CA LEU A 492 12.19 30.73 -18.89
C LEU A 492 11.77 31.44 -20.18
N ARG A 493 11.70 30.72 -21.30
CA ARG A 493 11.17 31.30 -22.55
C ARG A 493 9.72 31.76 -22.37
N LYS A 494 8.89 30.97 -21.69
CA LYS A 494 7.50 31.35 -21.37
C LYS A 494 7.40 32.54 -20.42
N ILE A 495 8.21 32.55 -19.35
CA ILE A 495 8.29 33.65 -18.40
C ILE A 495 8.69 34.95 -19.11
N PHE A 496 9.67 34.90 -20.02
CA PHE A 496 10.10 36.06 -20.79
C PHE A 496 8.99 36.61 -21.68
N THR A 497 8.27 35.74 -22.37
CA THR A 497 7.10 36.13 -23.17
C THR A 497 6.01 36.77 -22.30
N LYS A 498 5.71 36.19 -21.12
CA LYS A 498 4.67 36.70 -20.22
C LYS A 498 5.02 38.04 -19.57
N LEU A 499 6.28 38.24 -19.19
CA LEU A 499 6.76 39.49 -18.58
C LEU A 499 7.18 40.54 -19.62
N SER A 500 7.05 40.25 -20.92
CA SER A 500 7.53 41.11 -22.02
C SER A 500 9.01 41.52 -21.88
N ILE A 501 9.86 40.58 -21.47
CA ILE A 501 11.32 40.76 -21.35
C ILE A 501 12.07 39.85 -22.32
N THR A 502 13.29 40.23 -22.68
CA THR A 502 14.11 39.49 -23.66
C THR A 502 15.38 38.91 -23.05
N SER A 503 15.69 39.23 -21.79
CA SER A 503 16.90 38.77 -21.14
C SER A 503 16.69 38.43 -19.68
N ARG A 504 17.47 37.45 -19.22
CA ARG A 504 17.53 37.01 -17.82
C ARG A 504 17.83 38.14 -16.84
N ARG A 505 18.58 39.17 -17.26
CA ARG A 505 18.92 40.34 -16.42
C ARG A 505 17.69 41.20 -16.09
N GLN A 506 16.72 41.26 -17.00
CA GLN A 506 15.51 42.06 -16.84
C GLN A 506 14.50 41.45 -15.84
N LEU A 507 14.69 40.21 -15.39
CA LEU A 507 13.85 39.59 -14.36
C LEU A 507 13.90 40.33 -13.01
N ARG A 508 15.02 41.01 -12.73
CA ARG A 508 15.16 41.81 -11.51
C ARG A 508 14.20 42.99 -11.51
N ASP A 509 14.11 43.68 -12.64
CA ASP A 509 13.28 44.87 -12.77
C ASP A 509 11.79 44.49 -12.95
N ALA A 510 11.50 43.41 -13.69
CA ALA A 510 10.14 42.96 -13.97
C ALA A 510 9.38 42.42 -12.73
N LEU A 511 10.09 41.92 -11.72
CA LEU A 511 9.50 41.37 -10.49
C LEU A 511 9.50 42.36 -9.31
N SER A 512 9.91 43.61 -9.52
CA SER A 512 9.98 44.65 -8.47
C SER A 512 8.68 45.48 -8.33
N GLY A 513 7.67 45.23 -9.17
CA GLY A 513 6.43 46.01 -9.23
C GLY A 513 5.26 45.49 -8.38
N GLY A 514 5.50 44.72 -7.33
CA GLY A 514 4.45 44.08 -6.53
C GLY A 514 4.82 43.87 -5.07
N GLU A 515 5.16 44.97 -4.37
CA GLU A 515 5.07 45.07 -2.90
C GLU A 515 3.76 45.71 -2.48
#